data_AF-A0A354X237-F1
#
_entry.id   AF-A0A354X237-F1
#
_cell.length_a   1.000
_cell.length_b   1.000
_cell.length_c   1.000
_cell.angle_alpha   90.00
_cell.angle_beta   90.00
_cell.angle_gamma   90.00
#
_symmetry.space_group_name_H-M   'P 1'
#
loop_
_entity.id
_entity.type
_entity.pdbx_description
1 polymer ?
#
loop_
_entity_poly.entity_id
_entity_poly.type
_entity_poly.pdbx_seq_one_letter_code
_entity_poly.pdbx_strand_id
1 'polypeptide(L)'
;MLQLSAQELAGAFKEGNDSISFAGNKVIFNLSDFSGLSNIKTGEGEFEQTGRYLLVHTNTYSGEKSSFEPSDATLKDSTVIKVVSNNHYVLPGILVELLNKSHKTIAGKVSDENGIVYVEKDPKIVHIKISALGYDEIEFPYNPQQDYLVSVVKKDIIENQTVAFKIDKPDEETLSILLLSDEFEAKNNLEKALEKLDKRAVKNNQLPKQLKKVYIPIYYR
;
A
#
# COMPACT_ATOMS: atom_id res chain seq x y z
N MET A 1 -17.26 -9.80 -39.40
CA MET A 1 -17.40 -9.94 -37.94
C MET A 1 -16.54 -8.85 -37.33
N LEU A 2 -17.14 -7.77 -36.82
CA LEU A 2 -16.39 -6.66 -36.23
C LEU A 2 -15.90 -7.11 -34.84
N GLN A 3 -14.59 -7.36 -34.71
CA GLN A 3 -13.94 -7.37 -33.40
C GLN A 3 -14.05 -5.96 -32.83
N LEU A 4 -14.91 -5.77 -31.82
CA LEU A 4 -14.81 -4.64 -30.92
C LEU A 4 -13.44 -4.73 -30.27
N SER A 5 -12.46 -3.90 -30.70
CA SER A 5 -11.25 -3.73 -29.91
C SER A 5 -11.70 -3.14 -28.57
N ALA A 6 -11.56 -3.91 -27.49
CA ALA A 6 -11.58 -3.32 -26.15
C ALA A 6 -10.58 -2.15 -26.20
N GLN A 7 -11.04 -0.94 -25.91
CA GLN A 7 -10.19 0.23 -25.95
C GLN A 7 -9.12 0.03 -24.86
N GLU A 8 -7.90 -0.33 -25.26
CA GLU A 8 -6.83 -0.60 -24.31
C GLU A 8 -6.63 0.63 -23.42
N LEU A 9 -6.70 0.43 -22.11
CA LEU A 9 -6.30 1.46 -21.15
C LEU A 9 -4.80 1.70 -21.36
N ALA A 10 -4.46 2.91 -21.80
CA ALA A 10 -3.09 3.28 -22.09
C ALA A 10 -2.85 4.73 -21.67
N GLY A 11 -1.62 5.00 -21.25
CA GLY A 11 -1.18 6.34 -20.82
C GLY A 11 -1.27 6.53 -19.32
N ALA A 12 -0.91 7.73 -18.88
CA ALA A 12 -0.90 8.12 -17.49
C ALA A 12 -2.01 9.13 -17.20
N PHE A 13 -2.66 8.99 -16.06
CA PHE A 13 -3.69 9.88 -15.57
C PHE A 13 -3.30 10.36 -14.17
N LYS A 14 -3.48 11.66 -13.89
CA LYS A 14 -3.05 12.29 -12.65
C LYS A 14 -4.01 13.39 -12.20
N GLU A 15 -4.15 13.57 -10.88
CA GLU A 15 -4.77 14.72 -10.23
C GLU A 15 -4.10 14.93 -8.87
N GLY A 16 -3.45 16.08 -8.66
CA GLY A 16 -2.67 16.33 -7.44
C GLY A 16 -1.60 15.25 -7.20
N ASN A 17 -1.70 14.55 -6.06
CA ASN A 17 -0.82 13.43 -5.70
C ASN A 17 -1.31 12.08 -6.24
N ASP A 18 -2.55 12.01 -6.73
CA ASP A 18 -3.15 10.78 -7.23
C ASP A 18 -2.73 10.54 -8.68
N SER A 19 -2.37 9.30 -8.99
CA SER A 19 -2.00 8.89 -10.34
C SER A 19 -2.28 7.41 -10.59
N ILE A 20 -2.55 7.10 -11.85
CA ILE A 20 -2.59 5.73 -12.37
C ILE A 20 -2.03 5.73 -13.79
N SER A 21 -1.14 4.79 -14.08
CA SER A 21 -0.47 4.71 -15.38
C SER A 21 -0.54 3.30 -15.93
N PHE A 22 -0.92 3.18 -17.19
CA PHE A 22 -1.07 1.93 -17.92
C PHE A 22 -0.02 1.83 -19.02
N ALA A 23 0.68 0.71 -19.09
CA ALA A 23 1.68 0.42 -20.11
C ALA A 23 1.64 -1.07 -20.48
N GLY A 24 1.11 -1.38 -21.67
CA GLY A 24 0.82 -2.77 -22.04
C GLY A 24 -0.23 -3.37 -21.11
N ASN A 25 0.04 -4.56 -20.55
CA ASN A 25 -0.81 -5.20 -19.55
C ASN A 25 -0.51 -4.75 -18.10
N LYS A 26 0.42 -3.81 -17.91
CA LYS A 26 0.85 -3.36 -16.58
C LYS A 26 0.15 -2.08 -16.18
N VAL A 27 -0.08 -1.97 -14.88
CA VAL A 27 -0.58 -0.76 -14.24
C VAL A 27 0.23 -0.47 -12.98
N ILE A 28 0.47 0.82 -12.74
CA ILE A 28 0.95 1.33 -11.46
C ILE A 28 -0.04 2.40 -10.99
N PHE A 29 -0.41 2.34 -9.72
CA PHE A 29 -1.30 3.33 -9.11
C PHE A 29 -0.71 3.88 -7.81
N ASN A 30 -1.08 5.12 -7.54
CA ASN A 30 -0.81 5.86 -6.32
C ASN A 30 -2.05 6.71 -6.08
N LEU A 31 -2.94 6.28 -5.19
CA LEU A 31 -4.24 6.90 -4.98
C LEU A 31 -4.43 7.14 -3.50
N SER A 32 -4.68 8.39 -3.12
CA SER A 32 -5.13 8.70 -1.78
C SER A 32 -6.47 8.02 -1.49
N ASP A 33 -6.68 7.71 -0.22
CA ASP A 33 -7.90 7.10 0.28
C ASP A 33 -9.14 7.98 -0.05
N PHE A 34 -10.25 7.30 -0.31
CA PHE A 34 -11.56 7.87 -0.61
C PHE A 34 -12.37 8.17 0.68
N SER A 35 -11.79 7.97 1.87
CA SER A 35 -12.38 8.21 3.19
C SER A 35 -12.12 9.60 3.79
N GLY A 36 -11.28 10.41 3.15
CA GLY A 36 -10.86 11.73 3.66
C GLY A 36 -9.66 11.70 4.60
N LEU A 37 -9.16 10.52 4.96
CA LEU A 37 -7.86 10.36 5.61
C LEU A 37 -6.74 10.47 4.56
N SER A 38 -5.67 11.20 4.86
CA SER A 38 -4.55 11.46 3.93
C SER A 38 -3.60 10.26 3.79
N ASN A 39 -4.13 9.06 3.59
CA ASN A 39 -3.36 7.84 3.34
C ASN A 39 -3.25 7.62 1.84
N ILE A 40 -2.08 7.23 1.35
CA ILE A 40 -1.84 6.96 -0.06
C ILE A 40 -1.73 5.45 -0.23
N LYS A 41 -2.61 4.86 -1.04
CA LYS A 41 -2.52 3.46 -1.45
C LYS A 41 -1.74 3.37 -2.75
N THR A 42 -0.71 2.54 -2.77
CA THR A 42 0.15 2.35 -3.94
C THR A 42 0.29 0.87 -4.26
N GLY A 43 0.34 0.55 -5.53
CA GLY A 43 0.60 -0.82 -5.98
C GLY A 43 0.94 -0.84 -7.46
N GLU A 44 1.55 -1.93 -7.89
CA GLU A 44 1.82 -2.20 -9.30
C GLU A 44 1.52 -3.66 -9.63
N GLY A 45 1.16 -3.93 -10.88
CA GLY A 45 0.77 -5.27 -11.27
C GLY A 45 0.25 -5.37 -12.68
N GLU A 46 -0.36 -6.50 -12.98
CA GLU A 46 -1.11 -6.72 -14.20
C GLU A 46 -2.57 -6.35 -13.99
N PHE A 47 -3.28 -5.94 -15.03
CA PHE A 47 -4.70 -5.61 -14.91
C PHE A 47 -5.57 -6.33 -15.91
N GLU A 48 -6.81 -6.57 -15.49
CA GLU A 48 -7.91 -6.99 -16.35
C GLU A 48 -9.09 -6.02 -16.20
N GLN A 49 -9.81 -5.80 -17.30
CA GLN A 49 -11.01 -4.97 -17.30
C GLN A 49 -12.23 -5.83 -17.62
N THR A 50 -13.25 -5.75 -16.77
CA THR A 50 -14.55 -6.39 -16.98
C THR A 50 -15.65 -5.35 -16.85
N GLY A 51 -16.23 -4.95 -17.99
CA GLY A 51 -17.18 -3.85 -18.04
C GLY A 51 -16.59 -2.53 -17.50
N ARG A 52 -17.17 -2.04 -16.40
CA ARG A 52 -16.74 -0.82 -15.69
C ARG A 52 -15.82 -1.09 -14.50
N TYR A 53 -15.32 -2.31 -14.37
CA TYR A 53 -14.44 -2.70 -13.27
C TYR A 53 -13.04 -2.96 -13.80
N LEU A 54 -12.05 -2.46 -13.05
CA LEU A 54 -10.64 -2.70 -13.26
C LEU A 54 -10.14 -3.52 -12.08
N LEU A 55 -9.58 -4.69 -12.36
CA LEU A 55 -8.94 -5.55 -11.37
C LEU A 55 -7.43 -5.47 -11.59
N VAL A 56 -6.70 -5.19 -10.53
CA VAL A 56 -5.24 -5.09 -10.56
C VAL A 56 -4.67 -6.20 -9.69
N HIS A 57 -4.02 -7.17 -10.31
CA HIS A 57 -3.30 -8.24 -9.63
C HIS A 57 -1.92 -7.73 -9.26
N THR A 58 -1.81 -7.21 -8.03
CA THR A 58 -0.57 -6.60 -7.56
C THR A 58 0.51 -7.66 -7.37
N ASN A 59 1.74 -7.29 -7.70
CA ASN A 59 2.93 -8.11 -7.47
C ASN A 59 3.93 -7.30 -6.62
N THR A 60 5.22 -7.64 -6.73
CA THR A 60 6.25 -6.90 -6.00
C THR A 60 6.38 -5.47 -6.52
N TYR A 61 6.05 -4.49 -5.68
CA TYR A 61 6.24 -3.07 -5.90
C TYR A 61 7.71 -2.70 -6.05
N SER A 62 8.04 -2.07 -7.19
CA SER A 62 9.39 -1.66 -7.56
C SER A 62 9.85 -0.33 -6.98
N GLY A 63 8.96 0.42 -6.31
CA GLY A 63 9.27 1.70 -5.72
C GLY A 63 9.93 1.61 -4.33
N GLU A 64 10.09 2.77 -3.70
CA GLU A 64 10.63 2.88 -2.35
C GLU A 64 9.72 2.20 -1.32
N LYS A 65 10.33 1.42 -0.41
CA LYS A 65 9.68 0.67 0.67
C LYS A 65 10.31 0.98 2.02
N SER A 66 9.60 0.66 3.08
CA SER A 66 10.13 0.64 4.44
C SER A 66 11.35 -0.28 4.52
N SER A 67 12.31 0.09 5.35
CA SER A 67 13.55 -0.66 5.56
C SER A 67 13.99 -0.65 7.02
N PHE A 68 14.93 -1.53 7.37
CA PHE A 68 15.55 -1.56 8.68
C PHE A 68 17.07 -1.74 8.57
N GLU A 69 17.78 -1.17 9.53
CA GLU A 69 19.23 -1.26 9.65
C GLU A 69 19.58 -1.73 11.07
N PRO A 70 20.16 -2.93 11.23
CA PRO A 70 20.62 -3.40 12.52
C PRO A 70 21.98 -2.79 12.89
N SER A 71 22.19 -2.57 14.19
CA SER A 71 23.46 -2.14 14.78
C SER A 71 23.70 -2.87 16.10
N ASP A 72 24.93 -2.85 16.63
CA ASP A 72 25.23 -3.50 17.90
C ASP A 72 24.39 -2.90 19.04
N ALA A 73 23.84 -3.77 19.91
CA ALA A 73 23.00 -3.34 21.01
C ALA A 73 23.73 -2.36 21.95
N THR A 74 23.11 -1.22 22.18
CA THR A 74 23.60 -0.18 23.11
C THR A 74 23.30 -0.51 24.57
N LEU A 75 22.28 -1.34 24.82
CA LEU A 75 21.84 -1.74 26.15
C LEU A 75 21.98 -3.25 26.37
N LYS A 76 22.36 -3.62 27.60
CA LYS A 76 22.60 -5.01 27.98
C LYS A 76 21.30 -5.84 27.99
N ASP A 77 20.25 -5.29 28.58
CA ASP A 77 19.01 -6.03 28.87
C ASP A 77 17.84 -5.61 27.97
N SER A 78 18.07 -4.68 27.04
CA SER A 78 17.04 -4.19 26.13
C SER A 78 17.58 -4.00 24.72
N THR A 79 16.68 -4.10 23.75
CA THR A 79 16.89 -3.68 22.36
C THR A 79 16.20 -2.33 22.16
N VAL A 80 16.89 -1.41 21.51
CA VAL A 80 16.37 -0.10 21.10
C VAL A 80 15.89 -0.19 19.66
N ILE A 81 14.65 0.20 19.42
CA ILE A 81 14.08 0.34 18.07
C ILE A 81 13.76 1.80 17.87
N LYS A 82 14.42 2.44 16.91
CA LYS A 82 14.17 3.83 16.52
C LYS A 82 13.44 3.85 15.19
N VAL A 83 12.26 4.49 15.16
CA VAL A 83 11.42 4.62 13.98
C VAL A 83 11.51 6.03 13.42
N VAL A 84 11.85 6.13 12.15
CA VAL A 84 11.96 7.40 11.41
C VAL A 84 11.21 7.32 10.08
N SER A 85 10.89 8.46 9.49
CA SER A 85 10.48 8.53 8.10
C SER A 85 11.67 8.27 7.17
N ASN A 86 11.41 8.01 5.89
CA ASN A 86 12.45 7.94 4.86
C ASN A 86 13.34 9.21 4.76
N ASN A 87 12.82 10.37 5.17
CA ASN A 87 13.57 11.62 5.29
C ASN A 87 14.23 11.81 6.66
N HIS A 88 14.33 10.76 7.47
CA HIS A 88 14.98 10.69 8.79
C HIS A 88 14.35 11.56 9.89
N TYR A 89 13.12 12.06 9.70
CA TYR A 89 12.35 12.65 10.80
C TYR A 89 11.86 11.56 11.76
N VAL A 90 12.01 11.77 13.06
CA VAL A 90 11.50 10.87 14.11
C VAL A 90 9.98 10.77 14.04
N LEU A 91 9.46 9.55 14.23
CA LEU A 91 8.02 9.30 14.14
C LEU A 91 7.49 8.75 15.47
N PRO A 92 6.78 9.58 16.26
CA PRO A 92 6.03 9.10 17.41
C PRO A 92 4.74 8.40 16.98
N GLY A 93 4.19 7.55 17.85
CA GLY A 93 2.88 6.95 17.62
C GLY A 93 2.87 5.75 16.67
N ILE A 94 4.03 5.23 16.28
CA ILE A 94 4.13 4.05 15.40
C ILE A 94 4.05 2.77 16.22
N LEU A 95 3.22 1.82 15.80
CA LEU A 95 3.06 0.53 16.47
C LEU A 95 4.23 -0.39 16.11
N VAL A 96 4.83 -0.98 17.14
CA VAL A 96 5.87 -1.99 17.08
C VAL A 96 5.36 -3.24 17.78
N GLU A 97 5.13 -4.29 17.00
CA GLU A 97 4.68 -5.59 17.46
C GLU A 97 5.85 -6.57 17.54
N LEU A 98 5.92 -7.30 18.65
CA LEU A 98 6.90 -8.33 18.90
C LEU A 98 6.24 -9.68 18.65
N LEU A 99 6.72 -10.43 17.66
CA LEU A 99 6.07 -11.65 17.21
C LEU A 99 6.89 -12.88 17.60
N ASN A 100 6.21 -13.98 17.89
CA ASN A 100 6.85 -15.28 18.08
C ASN A 100 7.11 -16.01 16.75
N LYS A 101 7.68 -17.22 16.83
CA LYS A 101 7.94 -18.10 15.67
C LYS A 101 6.72 -18.45 14.81
N SER A 102 5.50 -18.25 15.34
CA SER A 102 4.24 -18.52 14.64
C SER A 102 3.55 -17.23 14.19
N HIS A 103 4.30 -16.12 14.12
CA HIS A 103 3.81 -14.78 13.76
C HIS A 103 2.67 -14.26 14.63
N LYS A 104 2.52 -14.78 15.87
CA LYS A 104 1.55 -14.27 16.83
C LYS A 104 2.18 -13.16 17.66
N THR A 105 1.46 -12.05 17.81
CA THR A 105 1.85 -10.93 18.65
C THR A 105 1.96 -11.36 20.11
N ILE A 106 3.16 -11.19 20.68
CA ILE A 106 3.49 -11.40 22.09
C ILE A 106 3.18 -10.11 22.87
N ALA A 107 3.59 -8.97 22.31
CA ALA A 107 3.39 -7.65 22.88
C ALA A 107 3.37 -6.60 21.76
N GLY A 108 2.65 -5.51 21.99
CA GLY A 108 2.67 -4.31 21.16
C GLY A 108 3.13 -3.11 21.98
N LYS A 109 3.99 -2.28 21.39
CA LYS A 109 4.48 -1.02 21.96
C LYS A 109 4.34 0.10 20.93
N VAL A 110 4.33 1.34 21.39
CA VAL A 110 4.22 2.51 20.50
C VAL A 110 5.45 3.37 20.67
N SER A 111 6.00 3.89 19.56
CA SER A 111 7.16 4.78 19.59
C SER A 111 6.84 6.09 20.35
N ASP A 112 7.76 6.50 21.21
CA ASP A 112 7.64 7.73 21.99
C ASP A 112 7.89 8.99 21.15
N GLU A 113 7.94 10.16 21.78
CA GLU A 113 8.20 11.46 21.15
C GLU A 113 9.52 11.54 20.35
N ASN A 114 10.48 10.66 20.66
CA ASN A 114 11.76 10.56 19.96
C ASN A 114 11.77 9.44 18.89
N GLY A 115 10.62 8.79 18.68
CA GLY A 115 10.47 7.66 17.79
C GLY A 115 11.05 6.36 18.35
N ILE A 116 11.25 6.25 19.67
CA ILE A 116 11.96 5.13 20.29
C ILE A 116 10.99 4.15 20.96
N VAL A 117 11.29 2.87 20.83
CA VAL A 117 10.71 1.77 21.61
C VAL A 117 11.83 0.97 22.28
N TYR A 118 11.70 0.76 23.59
CA TYR A 118 12.56 -0.15 24.35
C TYR A 118 11.88 -1.52 24.49
N VAL A 119 12.59 -2.56 24.06
CA VAL A 119 12.14 -3.95 24.10
C VAL A 119 13.00 -4.72 25.09
N GLU A 120 12.39 -5.28 26.13
CA GLU A 120 13.07 -6.22 27.01
C GLU A 120 13.40 -7.50 26.24
N LYS A 121 14.61 -8.03 26.45
CA LYS A 121 15.06 -9.22 25.73
C LYS A 121 14.30 -10.45 26.21
N ASP A 122 13.45 -11.00 25.35
CA ASP A 122 12.73 -12.25 25.58
C ASP A 122 13.05 -13.26 24.46
N PRO A 123 13.52 -14.49 24.78
CA PRO A 123 13.83 -15.52 23.78
C PRO A 123 12.61 -16.00 22.97
N LYS A 124 11.39 -15.63 23.36
CA LYS A 124 10.17 -15.92 22.59
C LYS A 124 10.00 -15.00 21.40
N ILE A 125 10.63 -13.83 21.40
CA ILE A 125 10.57 -12.87 20.29
C ILE A 125 11.45 -13.39 19.17
N VAL A 126 10.90 -13.45 17.96
CA VAL A 126 11.59 -13.93 16.75
C VAL A 126 11.49 -12.93 15.61
N HIS A 127 10.42 -12.14 15.55
CA HIS A 127 10.26 -11.08 14.56
C HIS A 127 9.80 -9.78 15.22
N ILE A 128 10.16 -8.67 14.60
CA ILE A 128 9.59 -7.35 14.85
C ILE A 128 8.73 -6.99 13.64
N LYS A 129 7.52 -6.51 13.90
CA LYS A 129 6.64 -5.95 12.89
C LYS A 129 6.36 -4.48 13.23
N ILE A 130 6.54 -3.60 12.26
CA ILE A 130 6.25 -2.17 12.40
C ILE A 130 5.10 -1.83 11.46
N SER A 131 4.03 -1.28 12.03
CA SER A 131 2.82 -0.94 11.31
C SER A 131 2.26 0.40 11.78
N ALA A 132 1.74 1.18 10.84
CA ALA A 132 1.00 2.40 11.13
C ALA A 132 0.08 2.73 9.96
N LEU A 133 -1.06 3.33 10.25
CA LEU A 133 -1.99 3.75 9.22
C LEU A 133 -1.32 4.76 8.27
N GLY A 134 -1.37 4.47 6.96
CA GLY A 134 -0.77 5.32 5.93
C GLY A 134 0.74 5.15 5.74
N TYR A 135 1.34 4.14 6.38
CA TYR A 135 2.74 3.77 6.20
C TYR A 135 2.86 2.34 5.68
N ASP A 136 4.00 2.08 5.04
CA ASP A 136 4.35 0.77 4.52
C ASP A 136 4.77 -0.12 5.69
N GLU A 137 4.09 -1.25 5.81
CA GLU A 137 4.34 -2.22 6.86
C GLU A 137 5.65 -2.96 6.61
N ILE A 138 6.41 -3.22 7.67
CA ILE A 138 7.63 -4.03 7.58
C ILE A 138 7.70 -5.04 8.71
N GLU A 139 8.04 -6.27 8.36
CA GLU A 139 8.35 -7.34 9.31
C GLU A 139 9.76 -7.86 9.03
N PHE A 140 10.56 -8.03 10.09
CA PHE A 140 11.93 -8.50 9.98
C PHE A 140 12.37 -9.34 11.19
N PRO A 141 13.41 -10.19 11.03
CA PRO A 141 13.92 -11.03 12.12
C PRO A 141 14.48 -10.21 13.29
N TYR A 142 14.19 -10.65 14.51
CA TYR A 142 14.71 -10.08 15.74
C TYR A 142 15.98 -10.82 16.19
N ASN A 143 16.97 -10.04 16.64
CA ASN A 143 18.20 -10.49 17.27
C ASN A 143 18.41 -9.69 18.57
N PRO A 144 18.47 -10.33 19.75
CA PRO A 144 18.65 -9.65 21.04
C PRO A 144 20.02 -9.00 21.22
N GLN A 145 20.96 -9.18 20.28
CA GLN A 145 22.26 -8.50 20.28
C GLN A 145 22.27 -7.24 19.40
N GLN A 146 21.14 -6.86 18.82
CA GLN A 146 21.03 -5.74 17.90
C GLN A 146 20.02 -4.70 18.38
N ASP A 147 20.32 -3.45 18.07
CA ASP A 147 19.39 -2.32 18.02
C ASP A 147 19.02 -2.06 16.55
N TYR A 148 17.90 -1.38 16.31
CA TYR A 148 17.33 -1.21 14.98
C TYR A 148 16.98 0.24 14.69
N LEU A 149 17.46 0.76 13.56
CA LEU A 149 16.90 1.94 12.92
C LEU A 149 15.91 1.46 11.85
N VAL A 150 14.64 1.84 11.97
CA VAL A 150 13.59 1.48 11.01
C VAL A 150 13.10 2.74 10.30
N SER A 151 13.26 2.77 8.99
CA SER A 151 12.85 3.86 8.12
C SER A 151 11.55 3.47 7.43
N VAL A 152 10.44 4.11 7.80
CA VAL A 152 9.12 3.81 7.22
C VAL A 152 8.74 4.80 6.12
N VAL A 153 8.12 4.27 5.05
CA VAL A 153 7.62 5.06 3.92
C VAL A 153 6.15 5.40 4.13
N LYS A 154 5.75 6.65 3.90
CA LYS A 154 4.35 7.11 4.06
C LYS A 154 3.48 6.75 2.84
N LYS A 155 3.32 5.45 2.59
CA LYS A 155 2.44 4.87 1.58
C LYS A 155 1.96 3.52 2.09
N ASP A 156 0.69 3.22 1.94
CA ASP A 156 0.13 1.90 2.11
C ASP A 156 0.41 1.09 0.83
N ILE A 157 1.45 0.26 0.85
CA ILE A 157 1.91 -0.50 -0.32
C ILE A 157 1.14 -1.82 -0.38
N ILE A 158 0.45 -2.05 -1.49
CA ILE A 158 -0.39 -3.22 -1.73
C ILE A 158 0.35 -4.16 -2.68
N GLU A 159 0.69 -5.36 -2.19
CA GLU A 159 1.40 -6.39 -2.94
C GLU A 159 0.70 -7.75 -2.82
N ASN A 160 0.84 -8.60 -3.85
CA ASN A 160 0.38 -10.01 -3.84
C ASN A 160 -1.12 -10.21 -3.58
N GLN A 161 -1.94 -9.21 -3.91
CA GLN A 161 -3.40 -9.28 -3.79
C GLN A 161 -4.09 -8.58 -4.96
N THR A 162 -5.39 -8.82 -5.13
CA THR A 162 -6.16 -8.18 -6.20
C THR A 162 -6.85 -6.92 -5.68
N VAL A 163 -6.62 -5.78 -6.34
CA VAL A 163 -7.30 -4.52 -6.04
C VAL A 163 -8.44 -4.34 -7.05
N ALA A 164 -9.63 -4.01 -6.57
CA ALA A 164 -10.79 -3.76 -7.41
C ALA A 164 -11.11 -2.27 -7.44
N PHE A 165 -11.21 -1.72 -8.66
CA PHE A 165 -11.68 -0.37 -8.92
C PHE A 165 -12.94 -0.40 -9.79
N LYS A 166 -13.77 0.62 -9.62
CA LYS A 166 -14.73 1.05 -10.64
C LYS A 166 -14.08 2.15 -11.47
N ILE A 167 -14.15 2.02 -12.78
CA ILE A 167 -13.64 3.00 -13.72
C ILE A 167 -14.73 3.45 -14.68
N ASP A 168 -14.67 4.71 -15.08
CA ASP A 168 -15.46 5.28 -16.16
C ASP A 168 -14.60 6.27 -16.95
N LYS A 169 -14.90 6.44 -18.23
CA LYS A 169 -14.23 7.43 -19.10
C LYS A 169 -15.27 8.45 -19.55
N PRO A 170 -15.45 9.56 -18.80
CA PRO A 170 -16.39 10.61 -19.18
C PRO A 170 -16.04 11.23 -20.55
N ASP A 171 -14.75 11.30 -20.86
CA ASP A 171 -14.20 11.80 -22.12
C ASP A 171 -12.83 11.12 -22.41
N GLU A 172 -12.18 11.47 -23.51
CA GLU A 172 -10.90 10.87 -23.93
C GLU A 172 -9.71 11.24 -23.04
N GLU A 173 -9.83 12.32 -22.26
CA GLU A 173 -8.77 12.93 -21.46
C GLU A 173 -8.99 12.76 -19.96
N THR A 174 -10.08 12.09 -19.55
CA THR A 174 -10.47 11.95 -18.15
C THR A 174 -10.75 10.49 -17.81
N LEU A 175 -10.12 10.02 -16.73
CA LEU A 175 -10.41 8.74 -16.11
C LEU A 175 -11.06 8.98 -14.75
N SER A 176 -12.31 8.56 -14.62
CA SER A 176 -13.01 8.50 -13.34
C SER A 176 -12.66 7.17 -12.66
N ILE A 177 -12.14 7.21 -11.44
CA ILE A 177 -11.72 6.01 -10.71
C ILE A 177 -12.23 6.02 -9.27
N LEU A 178 -12.70 4.87 -8.79
CA LEU A 178 -13.15 4.65 -7.43
C LEU A 178 -12.62 3.32 -6.91
N LEU A 179 -11.91 3.33 -5.79
CA LEU A 179 -11.48 2.10 -5.11
C LEU A 179 -12.70 1.40 -4.49
N LEU A 180 -12.92 0.14 -4.87
CA LEU A 180 -13.97 -0.71 -4.33
C LEU A 180 -13.46 -1.66 -3.24
N SER A 181 -12.24 -2.18 -3.41
CA SER A 181 -11.56 -3.07 -2.46
C SER A 181 -10.06 -3.07 -2.74
N ASP A 182 -9.24 -3.02 -1.70
CA ASP A 182 -7.79 -3.25 -1.77
C ASP A 182 -7.43 -4.74 -1.69
N GLU A 183 -8.28 -5.57 -1.10
CA GLU A 183 -8.12 -7.03 -1.02
C GLU A 183 -9.37 -7.74 -1.59
N PHE A 184 -9.44 -7.88 -2.91
CA PHE A 184 -10.58 -8.47 -3.59
C PHE A 184 -10.38 -9.96 -3.85
N GLU A 185 -11.35 -10.77 -3.43
CA GLU A 185 -11.46 -12.18 -3.79
C GLU A 185 -12.86 -12.54 -4.26
N ALA A 186 -12.97 -13.12 -5.46
CA ALA A 186 -14.22 -13.64 -5.98
C ALA A 186 -14.34 -15.14 -5.70
N LYS A 187 -15.22 -15.54 -4.77
CA LYS A 187 -15.39 -16.97 -4.43
C LYS A 187 -16.06 -17.80 -5.53
N ASN A 188 -16.96 -17.21 -6.33
CA ASN A 188 -17.77 -17.95 -7.31
C ASN A 188 -18.13 -17.11 -8.55
N ASN A 189 -18.82 -15.98 -8.33
CA ASN A 189 -19.34 -15.15 -9.42
C ASN A 189 -18.74 -13.74 -9.32
N LEU A 190 -17.81 -13.46 -10.24
CA LEU A 190 -17.04 -12.23 -10.30
C LEU A 190 -17.95 -10.99 -10.40
N GLU A 191 -18.90 -11.01 -11.33
CA GLU A 191 -19.81 -9.89 -11.59
C GLU A 191 -20.67 -9.55 -10.37
N LYS A 192 -21.29 -10.55 -9.74
CA LYS A 192 -22.09 -10.35 -8.52
C LYS A 192 -21.25 -9.83 -7.36
N ALA A 193 -19.99 -10.26 -7.25
CA ALA A 193 -19.08 -9.79 -6.20
C ALA A 193 -18.74 -8.30 -6.41
N LEU A 194 -18.44 -7.90 -7.64
CA LEU A 194 -18.15 -6.52 -8.03
C LEU A 194 -19.37 -5.61 -7.85
N GLU A 195 -20.55 -6.03 -8.28
CA GLU A 195 -21.80 -5.28 -8.07
C GLU A 195 -22.09 -5.04 -6.59
N LYS A 196 -21.78 -6.00 -5.71
CA LYS A 196 -21.96 -5.86 -4.27
C LYS A 196 -21.04 -4.77 -3.71
N LEU A 197 -19.79 -4.72 -4.19
CA LEU A 197 -18.85 -3.67 -3.79
C LEU A 197 -19.31 -2.30 -4.30
N ASP A 198 -19.75 -2.19 -5.55
CA ASP A 198 -20.26 -0.94 -6.11
C ASP A 198 -21.47 -0.43 -5.32
N LYS A 199 -22.45 -1.30 -5.02
CA LYS A 199 -23.61 -0.95 -4.18
C LYS A 199 -23.20 -0.47 -2.78
N ARG A 200 -22.15 -1.06 -2.19
CA ARG A 200 -21.62 -0.63 -0.89
C ARG A 200 -20.95 0.75 -0.99
N ALA A 201 -20.14 0.97 -2.01
CA ALA A 201 -19.47 2.24 -2.25
C ALA A 201 -20.48 3.38 -2.42
N VAL A 202 -21.54 3.16 -3.22
CA VAL A 202 -22.65 4.09 -3.40
C VAL A 202 -23.37 4.37 -2.07
N LYS A 203 -23.67 3.33 -1.27
CA LYS A 203 -24.32 3.49 0.05
C LYS A 203 -23.47 4.34 1.01
N ASN A 204 -22.15 4.25 0.89
CA ASN A 204 -21.20 5.00 1.70
C ASN A 204 -20.88 6.40 1.14
N ASN A 205 -21.55 6.84 0.06
CA ASN A 205 -21.32 8.10 -0.63
C ASN A 205 -19.85 8.31 -1.04
N GLN A 206 -19.15 7.24 -1.41
CA GLN A 206 -17.79 7.37 -1.92
C GLN A 206 -17.82 8.03 -3.29
N LEU A 207 -17.02 9.09 -3.45
CA LEU A 207 -16.97 9.86 -4.69
C LEU A 207 -15.80 9.38 -5.55
N PRO A 208 -16.03 9.11 -6.85
CA PRO A 208 -14.93 8.81 -7.75
C PRO A 208 -14.03 10.03 -7.92
N LYS A 209 -12.74 9.76 -8.10
CA LYS A 209 -11.74 10.76 -8.45
C LYS A 209 -11.68 10.92 -9.96
N GLN A 210 -11.57 12.16 -10.40
CA GLN A 210 -11.42 12.50 -11.82
C GLN A 210 -9.94 12.77 -12.08
N LEU A 211 -9.27 11.86 -12.78
CA LEU A 211 -7.86 11.98 -13.13
C LEU A 211 -7.74 12.46 -14.57
N LYS A 212 -6.88 13.46 -14.82
CA LYS A 212 -6.62 13.97 -16.17
C LYS A 212 -5.45 13.25 -16.80
N LYS A 213 -5.59 12.92 -18.08
CA LYS A 213 -4.53 12.31 -18.87
C LYS A 213 -3.33 13.27 -18.91
N VAL A 214 -2.15 12.73 -18.68
CA VAL A 214 -0.90 13.47 -18.73
C VAL A 214 0.03 12.85 -19.75
N TYR A 215 0.63 13.68 -20.58
CA TYR A 215 1.66 13.26 -21.51
C TYR A 215 2.99 13.26 -20.77
N ILE A 216 3.42 12.11 -20.25
CA ILE A 216 4.75 11.98 -19.67
C ILE A 216 5.75 11.96 -20.85
N PRO A 217 6.64 12.96 -21.00
CA PRO A 217 7.73 12.83 -21.96
C PRO A 217 8.53 11.60 -21.56
N ILE A 218 8.76 10.69 -22.50
CA ILE A 218 9.49 9.45 -22.29
C ILE A 218 10.94 9.82 -21.96
N TYR A 219 11.24 10.14 -20.71
CA TYR A 219 12.60 10.16 -20.21
C TYR A 219 12.99 8.73 -19.91
N TYR A 220 13.82 8.20 -20.80
CA TYR A 220 14.56 6.95 -20.65
C TYR A 220 15.10 6.83 -19.20
N ARG A 221 14.80 5.71 -18.55
CA ARG A 221 15.66 5.18 -17.49
C ARG A 221 16.90 4.59 -18.12
#